data_AF-A0A9E8N785-F1
#
_entry.id   AF-A0A9E8N785-F1
#
_cell.length_a   1.000
_cell.length_b   1.000
_cell.length_c   1.000
_cell.angle_alpha   90.00
_cell.angle_beta   90.00
_cell.angle_gamma   90.00
#
_symmetry.space_group_name_H-M   'P 1'
#
loop_
_entity.id
_entity.type
_entity.pdbx_description
1 polymer ?
#
loop_
_entity_poly.entity_id
_entity_poly.type
_entity_poly.pdbx_seq_one_letter_code
_entity_poly.pdbx_strand_id
1 'polypeptide(L)'
;MKKENKLVVKLLDALAAKHSHMSFLYGYDESLNQHIIEVAPTESYENEQYLLDEANATAEFLSNFPHQGILFISNDPYLKVAEPIYNSAANVRKVKLKRSASLGIFQGNSGKGLAK
;
A
#
# COMPACT_ATOMS: atom_id res chain seq x y z
N MET A 1 0.22 18.99 1.14
CA MET A 1 0.13 17.89 2.12
C MET A 1 0.75 18.32 3.43
N LYS A 2 -0.03 18.28 4.53
CA LYS A 2 0.41 18.72 5.86
C LYS A 2 1.54 17.82 6.42
N LYS A 3 2.22 18.23 7.50
CA LYS A 3 3.39 17.50 8.03
C LYS A 3 2.98 16.16 8.65
N GLU A 4 1.87 16.16 9.35
CA GLU A 4 1.18 15.01 9.92
C GLU A 4 0.87 13.96 8.85
N ASN A 5 0.26 14.34 7.73
CA ASN A 5 -0.06 13.43 6.63
C ASN A 5 1.21 12.78 6.05
N LYS A 6 2.32 13.53 5.99
CA LYS A 6 3.62 12.97 5.55
C LYS A 6 4.15 11.93 6.52
N LEU A 7 3.97 12.14 7.83
CA LEU A 7 4.37 11.14 8.82
C LEU A 7 3.50 9.90 8.74
N VAL A 8 2.17 10.06 8.66
CA VAL A 8 1.24 8.93 8.52
C VAL A 8 1.58 8.08 7.30
N VAL A 9 1.80 8.70 6.14
CA VAL A 9 2.19 7.96 4.92
C VAL A 9 3.50 7.18 5.12
N LYS A 10 4.50 7.75 5.78
CA LYS A 10 5.76 7.05 6.07
C LYS A 10 5.57 5.84 7.00
N LEU A 11 4.74 6.00 8.03
CA LEU A 11 4.41 4.91 8.96
C LEU A 11 3.68 3.79 8.22
N LEU A 12 2.74 4.13 7.35
CA LEU A 12 2.02 3.17 6.52
C LEU A 12 2.92 2.46 5.51
N ASP A 13 3.89 3.16 4.90
CA ASP A 13 4.88 2.52 4.03
C ASP A 13 5.71 1.48 4.81
N ALA A 14 6.10 1.77 6.05
CA ALA A 14 6.82 0.84 6.91
C ALA A 14 5.95 -0.37 7.32
N LEU A 15 4.67 -0.13 7.66
CA LEU A 15 3.71 -1.19 7.96
C LEU A 15 3.45 -2.09 6.74
N ALA A 16 3.24 -1.50 5.56
CA ALA A 16 3.05 -2.23 4.32
C ALA A 16 4.28 -3.06 3.92
N ALA A 17 5.49 -2.58 4.23
CA ALA A 17 6.72 -3.33 3.99
C ALA A 17 6.84 -4.55 4.91
N LYS A 18 6.45 -4.44 6.19
CA LYS A 18 6.44 -5.57 7.14
C LYS A 18 5.31 -6.55 6.86
N HIS A 19 4.12 -6.03 6.57
CA HIS A 19 2.88 -6.77 6.40
C HIS A 19 2.45 -6.77 4.93
N SER A 20 3.28 -7.39 4.07
CA SER A 20 3.11 -7.36 2.61
C SER A 20 1.79 -7.94 2.06
N HIS A 21 1.09 -8.72 2.88
CA HIS A 21 -0.21 -9.30 2.56
C HIS A 21 -1.39 -8.39 2.94
N MET A 22 -1.12 -7.26 3.61
CA MET A 22 -2.10 -6.27 4.02
C MET A 22 -2.08 -5.05 3.10
N SER A 23 -3.24 -4.43 2.97
CA SER A 23 -3.46 -3.18 2.25
C SER A 23 -3.96 -2.12 3.21
N PHE A 24 -3.45 -0.90 3.01
CA PHE A 24 -3.73 0.27 3.83
C PHE A 24 -4.26 1.38 2.93
N LEU A 25 -5.43 1.90 3.28
CA LEU A 25 -6.02 3.10 2.70
C LEU A 25 -6.04 4.19 3.76
N TYR A 26 -5.62 5.40 3.41
CA TYR A 26 -5.55 6.50 4.37
C TYR A 26 -6.32 7.71 3.88
N GLY A 27 -7.16 8.24 4.75
CA GLY A 27 -7.86 9.50 4.61
C GLY A 27 -7.68 10.37 5.84
N TYR A 28 -7.97 11.66 5.69
CA TYR A 28 -8.05 12.60 6.80
C TYR A 28 -9.43 13.25 6.78
N ASP A 29 -10.15 13.13 7.89
CA ASP A 29 -11.43 13.80 8.09
C ASP A 29 -11.18 15.14 8.77
N GLU A 30 -11.44 16.23 8.03
CA GLU A 30 -11.27 17.59 8.53
C GLU A 30 -12.31 17.94 9.61
N SER A 31 -13.51 17.36 9.53
CA SER A 31 -14.63 17.62 10.43
C SER A 31 -14.35 17.07 11.84
N LEU A 32 -13.73 15.89 11.90
CA LEU A 32 -13.34 15.22 13.13
C LEU A 32 -11.89 15.51 13.55
N ASN A 33 -11.13 16.21 12.69
CA ASN A 33 -9.68 16.42 12.85
C ASN A 33 -8.93 15.09 13.13
N GLN A 34 -9.26 14.06 12.35
CA GLN A 34 -8.84 12.69 12.61
C GLN A 34 -8.28 12.01 11.37
N HIS A 35 -7.16 11.31 11.55
CA HIS A 35 -6.58 10.41 10.55
C HIS A 35 -7.28 9.06 10.61
N ILE A 36 -7.84 8.62 9.48
CA ILE A 36 -8.55 7.34 9.37
C ILE A 36 -7.77 6.45 8.42
N ILE A 37 -7.46 5.25 8.89
CA ILE A 37 -6.69 4.26 8.17
C ILE A 37 -7.54 2.99 8.07
N GLU A 38 -7.95 2.67 6.86
CA GLU A 38 -8.60 1.41 6.55
C GLU A 38 -7.56 0.33 6.28
N VAL A 39 -7.76 -0.82 6.92
CA VAL A 39 -6.89 -1.97 6.87
C VAL A 39 -7.66 -3.16 6.31
N ALA A 40 -7.05 -3.87 5.37
CA ALA A 40 -7.58 -5.12 4.83
C ALA A 40 -6.44 -6.10 4.53
N PRO A 41 -6.64 -7.43 4.60
CA PRO A 41 -7.89 -8.11 4.98
C PRO A 41 -8.13 -8.09 6.49
N THR A 42 -9.40 -8.20 6.91
CA THR A 42 -9.83 -8.19 8.32
C THR A 42 -9.14 -9.27 9.16
N GLU A 43 -8.89 -10.44 8.57
CA GLU A 43 -8.24 -11.56 9.25
C GLU A 43 -6.84 -11.19 9.78
N SER A 44 -6.13 -10.31 9.07
CA SER A 44 -4.81 -9.84 9.46
C SER A 44 -4.85 -8.72 10.50
N TYR A 45 -5.99 -8.06 10.68
CA TYR A 45 -6.17 -6.97 11.63
C TYR A 45 -6.10 -7.46 13.09
N GLU A 46 -6.50 -8.72 13.33
CA GLU A 46 -6.46 -9.34 14.67
C GLU A 46 -5.10 -10.00 14.98
N ASN A 47 -4.12 -9.92 14.07
CA ASN A 47 -2.81 -10.52 14.28
C ASN A 47 -2.02 -9.77 15.36
N GLU A 48 -1.56 -10.47 16.40
CA GLU A 48 -0.81 -9.87 17.51
C GLU A 48 0.43 -9.08 17.07
N GLN A 49 1.14 -9.57 16.05
CA GLN A 49 2.32 -8.90 15.53
C GLN A 49 1.95 -7.58 14.84
N TYR A 50 0.84 -7.59 14.09
CA TYR A 50 0.31 -6.37 13.47
C TYR A 50 -0.16 -5.37 14.54
N LEU A 51 -0.90 -5.82 15.55
CA LEU A 51 -1.38 -4.96 16.65
C LEU A 51 -0.22 -4.29 17.39
N LEU A 52 0.89 -4.99 17.61
CA LEU A 52 2.09 -4.40 18.22
C LEU A 52 2.72 -3.35 17.30
N ASP A 53 2.85 -3.63 16.00
CA ASP A 53 3.38 -2.68 15.04
C ASP A 53 2.47 -1.43 14.88
N GLU A 54 1.16 -1.62 14.90
CA GLU A 54 0.16 -0.54 14.90
C GLU A 54 0.27 0.33 16.16
N ALA A 55 0.37 -0.29 17.33
CA ALA A 55 0.54 0.42 18.60
C ALA A 55 1.82 1.27 18.59
N ASN A 56 2.93 0.74 18.05
CA ASN A 56 4.18 1.47 17.91
C ASN A 56 4.04 2.65 16.93
N ALA A 57 3.40 2.45 15.77
CA ALA A 57 3.16 3.52 14.80
C ALA A 57 2.26 4.62 15.39
N THR A 58 1.24 4.23 16.15
CA THR A 58 0.34 5.16 16.86
C THR A 58 1.08 5.96 17.92
N ALA A 59 1.92 5.31 18.73
CA ALA A 59 2.75 5.97 19.72
C ALA A 59 3.73 6.97 19.08
N GLU A 60 4.36 6.60 17.98
CA GLU A 60 5.25 7.50 17.22
C GLU A 60 4.48 8.72 16.69
N PHE A 61 3.30 8.51 16.12
CA PHE A 61 2.47 9.61 15.64
C PHE A 61 2.06 10.56 16.77
N LEU A 62 1.52 10.03 17.87
CA LEU A 62 1.05 10.83 19.01
C LEU A 62 2.19 11.56 19.72
N SER A 63 3.42 11.02 19.71
CA SER A 63 4.59 11.73 20.25
C SER A 63 4.93 13.00 19.47
N ASN A 64 4.63 13.04 18.17
CA ASN A 64 4.85 14.20 17.30
C ASN A 64 3.63 15.12 17.22
N PHE A 65 2.42 14.57 17.32
CA PHE A 65 1.15 15.26 17.12
C PHE A 65 0.13 14.90 18.22
N PRO A 66 0.36 15.29 19.49
CA PRO A 66 -0.44 14.84 20.63
C PRO A 66 -1.89 15.35 20.65
N HIS A 67 -2.23 16.32 19.80
CA HIS A 67 -3.57 16.92 19.70
C HIS A 67 -4.36 16.43 18.49
N GLN A 68 -3.84 15.48 17.72
CA GLN A 68 -4.52 14.89 16.57
C GLN A 68 -4.89 13.43 16.85
N GLY A 69 -6.03 13.00 16.30
CA GLY A 69 -6.46 11.61 16.37
C GLY A 69 -5.92 10.78 15.21
N ILE A 70 -5.54 9.54 15.48
CA ILE A 70 -5.25 8.51 14.47
C ILE A 70 -6.06 7.27 14.81
N LEU A 71 -6.73 6.70 13.82
CA LEU A 71 -7.62 5.56 13.99
C LEU A 71 -7.40 4.56 12.86
N PHE A 72 -7.14 3.32 13.25
CA PHE A 72 -7.13 2.18 12.36
C PHE A 72 -8.50 1.49 12.45
N ILE A 73 -9.04 1.14 11.29
CA ILE A 73 -10.32 0.45 11.17
C ILE A 73 -10.19 -0.69 10.17
N SER A 74 -10.96 -1.74 10.40
CA SER A 74 -11.08 -2.85 9.46
C SER A 74 -12.55 -3.24 9.33
N ASN A 75 -13.06 -3.22 8.09
CA ASN A 75 -14.43 -3.61 7.76
C ASN A 75 -15.53 -2.90 8.58
N ASP A 76 -15.34 -1.60 8.85
CA ASP A 76 -16.36 -0.79 9.53
C ASP A 76 -17.50 -0.42 8.54
N PRO A 77 -18.77 -0.63 8.89
CA PRO A 77 -19.90 -0.31 8.01
C PRO A 77 -20.24 1.18 7.95
N TYR A 78 -19.80 1.99 8.92
CA TYR A 78 -20.14 3.40 9.07
C TYR A 78 -18.98 4.33 8.71
N LEU A 79 -17.75 3.90 9.01
CA LEU A 79 -16.54 4.66 8.71
C LEU A 79 -15.85 4.06 7.51
N LYS A 80 -15.77 4.84 6.42
CA LYS A 80 -14.99 4.46 5.24
C LYS A 80 -14.15 5.59 4.65
N VAL A 81 -12.99 5.24 4.12
CA VAL A 81 -12.10 6.12 3.36
C VAL A 81 -12.57 6.13 1.90
N ALA A 82 -13.50 7.03 1.59
CA ALA A 82 -14.05 7.17 0.23
C ALA A 82 -13.03 7.75 -0.78
N GLU A 83 -12.25 8.76 -0.36
CA GLU A 83 -11.24 9.44 -1.18
C GLU A 83 -9.86 9.34 -0.52
N PRO A 84 -9.12 8.24 -0.73
CA PRO A 84 -7.86 8.02 -0.04
C PRO A 84 -6.76 8.98 -0.53
N ILE A 85 -6.08 9.61 0.42
CA ILE A 85 -4.84 10.37 0.21
C ILE A 85 -3.69 9.40 -0.11
N TYR A 86 -3.72 8.19 0.44
CA TYR A 86 -2.73 7.15 0.21
C TYR A 86 -3.37 5.76 0.09
N ASN A 87 -2.77 4.92 -0.76
CA ASN A 87 -3.18 3.54 -1.00
C ASN A 87 -1.94 2.66 -1.21
N SER A 88 -1.67 1.73 -0.30
CA SER A 88 -0.50 0.85 -0.39
C SER A 88 -0.63 -0.17 -1.53
N ALA A 89 -1.83 -0.69 -1.81
CA ALA A 89 -2.07 -1.69 -2.85
C ALA A 89 -1.79 -1.15 -4.27
N ALA A 90 -1.97 0.15 -4.49
CA ALA A 90 -1.61 0.81 -5.75
C ALA A 90 -0.08 0.92 -5.93
N ASN A 91 0.67 1.03 -4.84
CA ASN A 91 2.14 1.18 -4.88
C ASN A 91 2.88 -0.13 -5.15
N VAL A 92 2.30 -1.29 -4.84
CA VAL A 92 2.89 -2.62 -5.12
C VAL A 92 3.05 -2.87 -6.63
N ARG A 93 2.27 -2.19 -7.50
CA ARG A 93 2.28 -2.42 -8.95
C ARG A 93 3.37 -1.68 -9.74
N LYS A 94 4.25 -0.90 -9.10
CA LYS A 94 5.35 -0.20 -9.79
C LYS A 94 6.69 -0.94 -9.75
N VAL A 95 6.68 -2.27 -9.70
CA VAL A 95 7.88 -3.02 -10.12
C VAL A 95 7.93 -2.97 -11.64
N LYS A 96 8.77 -2.08 -12.19
CA LYS A 96 9.15 -2.12 -13.61
C LYS A 96 9.75 -3.48 -13.88
N LEU A 97 8.96 -4.39 -14.44
CA LEU A 97 9.45 -5.60 -15.06
C LEU A 97 10.33 -5.17 -16.24
N LYS A 98 11.65 -5.09 -16.02
CA LYS A 98 12.61 -5.09 -17.13
C LYS A 98 12.47 -6.46 -17.79
N ARG A 99 11.58 -6.56 -18.78
CA ARG A 99 11.66 -7.64 -19.77
C ARG A 99 13.00 -7.46 -20.44
N SER A 100 13.98 -8.29 -20.08
CA SER A 100 15.18 -8.48 -20.89
C SER A 100 14.71 -8.98 -22.24
N ALA A 101 14.72 -8.10 -23.24
CA ALA A 101 14.53 -8.49 -24.62
C ALA A 101 15.74 -9.34 -25.01
N SER A 102 15.62 -10.67 -24.94
CA SER A 102 16.44 -11.56 -25.75
C SER A 102 15.91 -11.47 -27.17
N LEU A 103 16.43 -10.51 -27.92
CA LEU A 103 16.18 -10.37 -29.35
C LEU A 103 17.23 -11.19 -30.11
N GLY A 104 16.78 -12.10 -30.98
CA GLY A 104 17.58 -12.70 -32.05
C GLY A 104 17.61 -14.24 -31.99
N ILE A 105 17.38 -15.01 -33.05
CA ILE A 105 17.15 -14.73 -34.47
C ILE A 105 16.32 -15.93 -35.00
N PHE A 106 15.17 -15.67 -35.62
CA PHE A 106 14.43 -16.65 -36.41
C PHE A 106 15.03 -16.65 -37.83
N GLN A 107 15.89 -17.61 -38.17
CA GLN A 107 16.31 -17.82 -39.55
C GLN A 107 15.26 -18.66 -40.27
N GLY A 108 14.48 -17.99 -41.12
CA GLY A 108 13.57 -18.62 -42.06
C GLY A 108 14.34 -19.38 -43.13
N ASN A 109 14.13 -20.69 -43.19
CA ASN A 109 14.68 -21.53 -44.25
C ASN A 109 13.70 -21.49 -45.45
N SER A 110 14.05 -20.74 -46.48
CA SER A 110 13.35 -20.74 -47.78
C SER A 110 14.33 -21.17 -48.87
N GLY A 111 14.46 -22.49 -49.03
CA GLY A 111 15.25 -23.16 -50.07
C GLY A 111 14.34 -23.81 -51.10
N LYS A 112 14.29 -23.19 -52.27
CA LYS A 112 13.54 -23.54 -53.49
C LYS A 112 13.58 -25.01 -53.88
N GLY A 113 12.44 -25.49 -54.40
CA GLY A 113 12.38 -26.70 -55.21
C GLY A 113 13.09 -26.53 -56.56
N LEU A 114 13.58 -27.65 -57.09
CA LEU A 114 13.91 -27.79 -58.49
C LEU A 114 13.51 -29.22 -58.91
N ALA A 115 12.55 -29.30 -59.81
CA ALA A 115 12.17 -30.51 -60.51
C ALA A 115 13.04 -30.67 -61.77
N LYS A 116 13.59 -31.87 -61.98
CA LYS A 116 13.47 -32.67 -63.21
C LYS A 116 14.16 -34.01 -63.02
#